data_AF-A0A5N5JXX6-F1
#
_entry.id   AF-A0A5N5JXX6-F1
#
_cell.length_a   1.000
_cell.length_b   1.000
_cell.length_c   1.000
_cell.angle_alpha   90.00
_cell.angle_beta   90.00
_cell.angle_gamma   90.00
#
_symmetry.space_group_name_H-M   'P 1'
#
loop_
_entity.id
_entity.type
_entity.pdbx_description
1 polymer ?
#
loop_
_entity_poly.entity_id
_entity_poly.type
_entity_poly.pdbx_seq_one_letter_code
_entity_poly.pdbx_strand_id
1 'polypeptide(L)'
;MRFFQFLVTAFLAPVTVVGAPTPDNSGFLQQYKRENLCNLKSPPSLCQPNSSVTVAETALRAYKFYRAFVVDGDPRTMFSLIDSSYIQHHPGYNSGPQAIWSLFCNGNKIGTEASTAWCFDASTNMSWARYSTTDRWKWVDGCVHEHWDQGEKIPAADKCYKLNTTST
;
A
#
# COMPACT_ATOMS: atom_id res chain seq x y z
N MET A 1 -53.19 73.93 -12.91
CA MET A 1 -52.01 74.60 -12.31
C MET A 1 -50.84 73.62 -12.32
N ARG A 2 -49.69 74.08 -12.83
CA ARG A 2 -48.30 73.76 -12.44
C ARG A 2 -47.75 72.31 -12.59
N PHE A 3 -46.92 72.16 -13.64
CA PHE A 3 -45.54 71.62 -13.71
C PHE A 3 -45.01 70.68 -12.60
N PHE A 4 -44.32 69.59 -13.00
CA PHE A 4 -42.90 69.22 -12.67
C PHE A 4 -42.64 67.78 -13.20
N GLN A 5 -41.93 67.60 -14.32
CA GLN A 5 -40.49 67.29 -14.47
C GLN A 5 -39.92 66.08 -13.70
N PHE A 6 -39.47 65.09 -14.50
CA PHE A 6 -38.36 64.13 -14.38
C PHE A 6 -38.07 63.40 -13.06
N LEU A 7 -37.93 62.07 -13.13
CA LEU A 7 -36.62 61.38 -13.02
C LEU A 7 -36.78 59.87 -13.31
N VAL A 8 -36.00 59.35 -14.25
CA VAL A 8 -35.83 57.91 -14.50
C VAL A 8 -34.66 57.45 -13.63
N THR A 9 -34.94 56.64 -12.61
CA THR A 9 -33.89 55.95 -11.82
C THR A 9 -33.71 54.53 -12.33
N ALA A 10 -32.62 54.30 -13.07
CA ALA A 10 -32.12 52.97 -13.40
C ALA A 10 -31.49 52.35 -12.14
N PHE A 11 -32.11 51.31 -11.59
CA PHE A 11 -31.51 50.48 -10.55
C PHE A 11 -30.69 49.37 -11.21
N LEU A 12 -29.37 49.54 -11.21
CA LEU A 12 -28.42 48.44 -11.31
C LEU A 12 -28.21 47.87 -9.90
N ALA A 13 -28.47 46.58 -9.72
CA ALA A 13 -28.11 45.83 -8.52
C ALA A 13 -27.56 44.45 -8.92
N PRO A 14 -26.65 43.88 -8.13
CA PRO A 14 -25.50 43.13 -8.61
C PRO A 14 -25.81 41.65 -8.85
N VAL A 15 -25.22 41.08 -9.90
CA VAL A 15 -25.17 39.62 -10.09
C VAL A 15 -24.25 39.07 -9.00
N THR A 16 -24.84 38.45 -7.98
CA THR A 16 -24.10 37.65 -7.00
C THR A 16 -23.54 36.43 -7.72
N VAL A 17 -22.27 36.47 -8.10
CA VAL A 17 -21.53 35.28 -8.52
C VAL A 17 -21.35 34.44 -7.26
N VAL A 18 -22.16 33.41 -7.10
CA VAL A 18 -21.90 32.33 -6.16
C VAL A 18 -20.64 31.63 -6.66
N GLY A 19 -19.51 31.93 -6.04
CA GLY A 19 -18.32 31.11 -6.18
C GLY A 19 -18.62 29.75 -5.56
N ALA A 20 -19.05 28.80 -6.38
CA ALA A 20 -19.10 27.41 -5.97
C ALA A 20 -17.66 26.99 -5.59
N PRO A 21 -17.45 26.31 -4.45
CA PRO A 21 -16.15 25.75 -4.14
C PRO A 21 -15.76 24.83 -5.29
N THR A 22 -14.65 25.17 -5.96
CA THR A 22 -14.01 24.25 -6.90
C THR A 22 -13.75 22.95 -6.15
N PRO A 23 -14.09 21.78 -6.72
CA PRO A 23 -13.67 20.51 -6.16
C PRO A 23 -12.16 20.57 -5.98
N ASP A 24 -11.71 20.54 -4.73
CA ASP A 24 -10.30 20.56 -4.41
C ASP A 24 -9.72 19.19 -4.83
N ASN A 25 -9.23 19.11 -6.07
CA ASN A 25 -8.58 17.92 -6.64
C ASN A 25 -7.29 17.52 -5.89
N SER A 26 -6.91 18.32 -4.90
CA SER A 26 -6.03 18.04 -3.77
C SER A 26 -6.25 16.67 -3.11
N GLY A 27 -7.48 16.13 -3.13
CA GLY A 27 -7.79 14.78 -2.64
C GLY A 27 -7.05 13.65 -3.38
N PHE A 28 -6.68 13.82 -4.66
CA PHE A 28 -5.90 12.81 -5.41
C PHE A 28 -4.40 12.86 -5.12
N LEU A 29 -3.87 14.00 -4.66
CA LEU A 29 -2.45 14.15 -4.29
C LEU A 29 -2.18 13.77 -2.83
N GLN A 30 -3.22 13.69 -1.99
CA GLN A 30 -3.11 13.29 -0.59
C GLN A 30 -2.86 11.76 -0.41
N GLN A 31 -3.21 10.93 -1.41
CA GLN A 31 -3.30 9.48 -1.27
C GLN A 31 -1.95 8.73 -1.16
N TYR A 32 -0.81 9.41 -1.34
CA TYR A 32 0.51 8.77 -1.22
C TYR A 32 1.53 9.63 -0.47
N LYS A 33 1.09 10.40 0.54
CA LYS A 33 2.07 10.95 1.49
C LYS A 33 2.67 9.77 2.27
N ARG A 34 3.79 9.25 1.78
CA ARG A 34 4.55 8.14 2.38
C ARG A 34 4.76 8.44 3.85
N GLU A 35 4.42 7.48 4.70
CA GLU A 35 4.60 7.63 6.13
C GLU A 35 6.05 7.28 6.50
N ASN A 36 6.73 8.22 7.16
CA ASN A 36 7.93 7.90 7.91
C ASN A 36 7.52 7.69 9.37
N LEU A 37 7.59 6.43 9.80
CA LEU A 37 7.19 5.96 11.12
C LEU A 37 8.38 5.69 12.03
N CYS A 38 9.61 6.05 11.64
CA CYS A 38 10.80 5.79 12.46
C CYS A 38 10.83 6.53 13.81
N ASN A 39 9.89 7.45 14.05
CA ASN A 39 9.64 8.03 15.38
C ASN A 39 8.96 7.04 16.35
N LEU A 40 8.32 5.99 15.84
CA LEU A 40 7.74 4.91 16.64
C LEU A 40 8.83 3.89 17.02
N LYS A 41 8.75 3.39 18.26
CA LYS A 41 9.69 2.38 18.76
C LYS A 41 9.48 0.99 18.14
N SER A 42 8.27 0.72 17.66
CA SER A 42 7.87 -0.57 17.11
C SER A 42 6.84 -0.36 15.99
N PRO A 43 6.61 -1.38 15.14
CA PRO A 43 5.52 -1.34 14.16
C PRO A 43 4.17 -1.07 14.83
N PRO A 44 3.28 -0.27 14.21
CA PRO A 44 2.01 0.12 14.82
C PRO A 44 0.96 -1.00 14.84
N SER A 45 1.07 -1.96 13.93
CA SER A 45 0.16 -3.11 13.84
C SER A 45 0.88 -4.28 13.21
N LEU A 46 0.50 -5.49 13.64
CA LEU A 46 0.97 -6.76 13.09
C LEU A 46 -0.23 -7.64 12.71
N CYS A 47 -0.01 -8.56 11.79
CA CYS A 47 -1.01 -9.52 11.38
C CYS A 47 -1.25 -10.55 12.49
N GLN A 48 -2.51 -10.97 12.65
CA GLN A 48 -2.88 -12.08 13.51
C GLN A 48 -3.29 -13.26 12.61
N PRO A 49 -2.56 -14.39 12.66
CA PRO A 49 -2.91 -15.59 11.90
C PRO A 49 -4.37 -15.98 12.12
N ASN A 50 -5.10 -16.19 11.03
CA ASN A 50 -6.48 -16.66 11.07
C ASN A 50 -6.70 -17.79 10.04
N SER A 51 -6.90 -19.01 10.54
CA SER A 51 -7.08 -20.22 9.72
C SER A 51 -8.34 -20.21 8.85
N SER A 52 -9.26 -19.26 9.06
CA SER A 52 -10.41 -19.05 8.18
C SER A 52 -10.06 -18.31 6.88
N VAL A 53 -8.85 -17.74 6.78
CA VAL A 53 -8.42 -16.98 5.60
C VAL A 53 -8.14 -17.93 4.45
N THR A 54 -8.80 -17.70 3.33
CA THR A 54 -8.67 -18.52 2.14
C THR A 54 -7.35 -18.27 1.41
N VAL A 55 -6.99 -19.20 0.52
CA VAL A 55 -5.82 -19.04 -0.36
C VAL A 55 -5.97 -17.83 -1.28
N ALA A 56 -7.18 -17.55 -1.78
CA ALA A 56 -7.43 -16.38 -2.62
C ALA A 56 -7.24 -15.06 -1.87
N GLU A 57 -7.72 -14.98 -0.63
CA GLU A 57 -7.48 -13.82 0.24
C GLU A 57 -6.00 -13.69 0.61
N THR A 58 -5.31 -14.81 0.85
CA THR A 58 -3.86 -14.83 1.09
C THR A 58 -3.10 -14.31 -0.13
N ALA A 59 -3.47 -14.71 -1.35
CA ALA A 59 -2.86 -14.21 -2.59
C ALA A 59 -3.05 -12.69 -2.75
N LEU A 60 -4.25 -12.18 -2.45
CA LEU A 60 -4.53 -10.74 -2.47
C LEU A 60 -3.69 -9.99 -1.42
N ARG A 61 -3.58 -10.53 -0.21
CA ARG A 61 -2.71 -9.98 0.84
C ARG A 61 -1.24 -10.02 0.43
N ALA A 62 -0.79 -11.10 -0.22
CA ALA A 62 0.56 -11.21 -0.73
C ALA A 62 0.89 -10.19 -1.81
N TYR A 63 -0.07 -9.87 -2.67
CA TYR A 63 0.08 -8.78 -3.61
C TYR A 63 0.13 -7.41 -2.91
N LYS A 64 -0.76 -7.16 -1.93
CA LYS A 64 -0.72 -5.93 -1.12
C LYS A 64 0.60 -5.76 -0.36
N PHE A 65 1.14 -6.85 0.18
CA PHE A 65 2.44 -6.86 0.85
C PHE A 65 3.57 -6.50 -0.11
N TYR A 66 3.63 -7.15 -1.27
CA TYR A 66 4.59 -6.83 -2.32
C TYR A 66 4.52 -5.36 -2.74
N ARG A 67 3.32 -4.84 -2.93
CA ARG A 67 3.06 -3.44 -3.24
C ARG A 67 3.63 -2.53 -2.15
N ALA A 68 3.22 -2.74 -0.90
CA ALA A 68 3.64 -1.95 0.25
C ALA A 68 5.16 -1.97 0.44
N PHE A 69 5.79 -3.14 0.32
CA PHE A 69 7.23 -3.34 0.50
C PHE A 69 8.05 -2.76 -0.66
N VAL A 70 7.72 -3.11 -1.90
CA VAL A 70 8.59 -2.83 -3.05
C VAL A 70 8.22 -1.54 -3.76
N VAL A 71 6.93 -1.34 -4.03
CA VAL A 71 6.47 -0.35 -5.02
C VAL A 71 6.00 0.94 -4.39
N ASP A 72 5.30 0.85 -3.26
CA ASP A 72 4.63 1.98 -2.63
C ASP A 72 5.45 2.58 -1.49
N GLY A 73 6.25 1.78 -0.79
CA GLY A 73 6.98 2.22 0.39
C GLY A 73 6.01 2.55 1.52
N ASP A 74 5.14 1.61 1.86
CA ASP A 74 4.11 1.76 2.90
C ASP A 74 4.44 0.83 4.08
N PRO A 75 5.18 1.33 5.09
CA PRO A 75 5.59 0.49 6.21
C PRO A 75 4.41 0.08 7.07
N ARG A 76 3.35 0.89 7.18
CA ARG A 76 2.17 0.56 7.97
C ARG A 76 1.49 -0.67 7.40
N THR A 77 1.21 -0.67 6.10
CA THR A 77 0.57 -1.80 5.43
C THR A 77 1.49 -3.01 5.42
N MET A 78 2.77 -2.83 5.12
CA MET A 78 3.75 -3.93 5.10
C MET A 78 3.78 -4.67 6.44
N PHE A 79 3.96 -3.96 7.56
CA PHE A 79 4.00 -4.58 8.89
C PHE A 79 2.65 -5.14 9.35
N SER A 80 1.52 -4.54 8.93
CA SER A 80 0.18 -5.08 9.24
C SER A 80 -0.08 -6.46 8.65
N LEU A 81 0.75 -6.91 7.71
CA LEU A 81 0.66 -8.21 7.04
C LEU A 81 1.71 -9.23 7.54
N ILE A 82 2.59 -8.83 8.46
CA ILE A 82 3.61 -9.70 9.08
C ILE A 82 3.13 -10.13 10.46
N ASP A 83 3.22 -11.42 10.78
CA ASP A 83 2.85 -11.90 12.12
C ASP A 83 3.95 -11.67 13.17
N SER A 84 3.59 -11.78 14.44
CA SER A 84 4.52 -11.56 15.57
C SER A 84 5.64 -12.58 15.68
N SER A 85 5.49 -13.75 15.05
CA SER A 85 6.42 -14.87 15.07
C SER A 85 7.31 -14.97 13.83
N TYR A 86 7.32 -13.93 12.99
CA TYR A 86 8.09 -13.85 11.74
C TYR A 86 9.52 -14.41 11.85
N ILE A 87 9.87 -15.32 10.96
CA ILE A 87 11.19 -15.95 10.88
C ILE A 87 11.99 -15.36 9.72
N GLN A 88 13.22 -14.95 10.02
CA GLN A 88 14.18 -14.44 9.05
C GLN A 88 15.27 -15.48 8.79
N HIS A 89 15.48 -15.84 7.52
CA HIS A 89 16.52 -16.80 7.10
C HIS A 89 17.79 -16.12 6.53
N HIS A 90 17.82 -14.80 6.41
CA HIS A 90 19.02 -14.07 6.01
C HIS A 90 20.12 -14.13 7.11
N PRO A 91 21.35 -14.54 6.78
CA PRO A 91 22.47 -14.53 7.73
C PRO A 91 22.78 -13.11 8.23
N GLY A 92 22.64 -12.88 9.53
CA GLY A 92 22.96 -11.58 10.15
C GLY A 92 21.75 -10.73 10.55
N TYR A 93 20.53 -11.19 10.28
CA TYR A 93 19.31 -10.58 10.82
C TYR A 93 18.62 -11.52 11.81
N ASN A 94 18.16 -10.96 12.92
CA ASN A 94 17.32 -11.69 13.87
C ASN A 94 15.90 -11.86 13.32
N SER A 95 15.20 -12.88 13.82
CA SER A 95 13.77 -13.07 13.58
C SER A 95 12.92 -12.05 14.36
N GLY A 96 11.66 -11.94 13.95
CA GLY A 96 10.65 -11.07 14.54
C GLY A 96 10.51 -9.71 13.82
N PRO A 97 9.30 -9.14 13.75
CA PRO A 97 9.06 -7.89 13.04
C PRO A 97 9.83 -6.69 13.64
N GLN A 98 10.16 -6.73 14.93
CA GLN A 98 10.98 -5.69 15.55
C GLN A 98 12.41 -5.65 15.01
N ALA A 99 12.99 -6.79 14.63
CA ALA A 99 14.36 -6.86 14.14
C ALA A 99 14.54 -6.15 12.80
N ILE A 100 13.48 -6.10 12.00
CA ILE A 100 13.47 -5.46 10.68
C ILE A 100 12.79 -4.08 10.68
N TRP A 101 12.26 -3.62 11.82
CA TRP A 101 11.52 -2.35 11.92
C TRP A 101 12.34 -1.15 11.44
N SER A 102 13.56 -1.00 11.96
CA SER A 102 14.43 0.14 11.65
C SER A 102 14.86 0.19 10.18
N LEU A 103 14.81 -0.93 9.46
CA LEU A 103 15.17 -1.00 8.05
C LEU A 103 14.08 -0.38 7.16
N PHE A 104 12.82 -0.52 7.56
CA PHE A 104 11.68 -0.23 6.69
C PHE A 104 10.76 0.88 7.21
N CYS A 105 10.93 1.33 8.46
CA CYS A 105 10.06 2.34 9.09
C CYS A 105 9.98 3.67 8.32
N ASN A 106 10.94 3.97 7.44
CA ASN A 106 10.98 5.23 6.68
C ASN A 106 10.14 5.19 5.39
N GLY A 107 9.60 4.04 5.00
CA GLY A 107 8.72 3.91 3.84
C GLY A 107 9.42 4.18 2.50
N ASN A 108 10.68 3.74 2.38
CA ASN A 108 11.40 3.84 1.12
C ASN A 108 10.84 2.88 0.07
N LYS A 109 10.79 3.35 -1.17
CA LYS A 109 10.53 2.48 -2.34
C LYS A 109 11.80 1.73 -2.71
N ILE A 110 11.63 0.48 -3.09
CA ILE A 110 12.72 -0.38 -3.53
C ILE A 110 12.72 -0.48 -5.07
N GLY A 111 11.54 -0.39 -5.70
CA GLY A 111 11.40 -0.44 -7.15
C GLY A 111 10.12 0.22 -7.66
N THR A 112 9.80 -0.07 -8.93
CA THR A 112 8.60 0.41 -9.62
C THR A 112 7.87 -0.77 -10.23
N GLU A 113 6.57 -0.65 -10.52
CA GLU A 113 5.81 -1.71 -11.21
C GLU A 113 6.50 -2.23 -12.48
N ALA A 114 7.08 -1.32 -13.27
CA ALA A 114 7.74 -1.66 -14.52
C ALA A 114 9.07 -2.42 -14.33
N SER A 115 9.73 -2.24 -13.19
CA SER A 115 11.07 -2.79 -12.93
C SER A 115 11.05 -3.98 -11.97
N THR A 116 9.86 -4.45 -11.58
CA THR A 116 9.68 -5.45 -10.52
C THR A 116 8.78 -6.58 -11.00
N ALA A 117 8.81 -7.71 -10.31
CA ALA A 117 7.91 -8.81 -10.59
C ALA A 117 7.39 -9.41 -9.28
N TRP A 118 6.19 -9.96 -9.34
CA TRP A 118 5.52 -10.62 -8.23
C TRP A 118 4.97 -11.97 -8.66
N CYS A 119 4.98 -12.92 -7.74
CA CYS A 119 4.34 -14.22 -7.90
C CYS A 119 3.80 -14.68 -6.55
N PHE A 120 2.66 -15.36 -6.56
CA PHE A 120 2.20 -16.16 -5.43
C PHE A 120 1.92 -17.57 -5.94
N ASP A 121 2.46 -18.60 -5.29
CA ASP A 121 2.19 -19.99 -5.61
C ASP A 121 1.24 -20.55 -4.56
N ALA A 122 -0.02 -20.73 -4.97
CA ALA A 122 -1.08 -21.26 -4.13
C ALA A 122 -0.84 -22.70 -3.65
N SER A 123 -0.01 -23.49 -4.34
CA SER A 123 0.30 -24.87 -3.95
C SER A 123 1.24 -24.95 -2.75
N THR A 124 2.01 -23.89 -2.50
CA THR A 124 3.00 -23.82 -1.41
C THR A 124 2.71 -22.70 -0.41
N ASN A 125 1.70 -21.86 -0.66
CA ASN A 125 1.42 -20.65 0.11
C ASN A 125 2.66 -19.74 0.20
N MET A 126 3.43 -19.64 -0.88
CA MET A 126 4.61 -18.79 -0.95
C MET A 126 4.41 -17.64 -1.91
N SER A 127 4.99 -16.49 -1.60
CA SER A 127 5.08 -15.35 -2.52
C SER A 127 6.51 -14.98 -2.82
N TRP A 128 6.74 -14.37 -3.98
CA TRP A 128 8.02 -13.84 -4.40
C TRP A 128 7.88 -12.40 -4.83
N ALA A 129 8.94 -11.63 -4.60
CA ALA A 129 9.17 -10.34 -5.21
C ALA A 129 10.55 -10.33 -5.85
N ARG A 130 10.64 -9.89 -7.10
CA ARG A 130 11.92 -9.66 -7.77
C ARG A 130 12.09 -8.17 -8.06
N TYR A 131 13.22 -7.62 -7.62
CA TYR A 131 13.69 -6.27 -7.87
C TYR A 131 15.22 -6.35 -8.08
N SER A 132 16.05 -5.59 -7.35
CA SER A 132 17.50 -5.78 -7.35
C SER A 132 17.96 -7.10 -6.72
N THR A 133 17.12 -7.71 -5.89
CA THR A 133 17.25 -9.10 -5.41
C THR A 133 15.92 -9.84 -5.63
N THR A 134 15.87 -11.12 -5.24
CA THR A 134 14.62 -11.86 -5.14
C THR A 134 14.41 -12.26 -3.70
N ASP A 135 13.24 -11.95 -3.18
CA ASP A 135 12.77 -12.42 -1.88
C ASP A 135 11.65 -13.44 -2.07
N ARG A 136 11.58 -14.38 -1.13
CA ARG A 136 10.51 -15.36 -1.00
C ARG A 136 9.94 -15.29 0.40
N TRP A 137 8.62 -15.32 0.52
CA TRP A 137 7.92 -15.37 1.80
C TRP A 137 6.97 -16.55 1.86
N LYS A 138 6.86 -17.16 3.04
CA LYS A 138 5.83 -18.14 3.35
C LYS A 138 4.68 -17.46 4.09
N TRP A 139 3.46 -17.82 3.71
CA TRP A 139 2.23 -17.33 4.29
C TRP A 139 1.60 -18.43 5.15
N VAL A 140 1.23 -18.08 6.38
CA VAL A 140 0.49 -18.95 7.29
C VAL A 140 -0.75 -18.19 7.70
N ASP A 141 -1.93 -18.80 7.46
CA ASP A 141 -3.21 -18.27 7.90
C ASP A 141 -3.44 -16.78 7.53
N GLY A 142 -2.96 -16.42 6.33
CA GLY A 142 -3.09 -15.08 5.76
C GLY A 142 -2.08 -14.03 6.23
N CYS A 143 -1.01 -14.42 6.93
CA CYS A 143 0.08 -13.55 7.39
C CYS A 143 1.44 -14.00 6.84
N VAL A 144 2.36 -13.05 6.63
CA VAL A 144 3.78 -13.34 6.35
C VAL A 144 4.41 -13.91 7.61
N HIS A 145 4.89 -15.15 7.48
CA HIS A 145 5.45 -15.92 8.59
C HIS A 145 6.95 -16.17 8.47
N GLU A 146 7.46 -16.38 7.25
CA GLU A 146 8.89 -16.65 7.04
C GLU A 146 9.40 -15.95 5.78
N HIS A 147 10.71 -15.66 5.74
CA HIS A 147 11.37 -14.96 4.63
C HIS A 147 12.75 -15.51 4.28
N TRP A 148 13.05 -15.56 2.98
CA TRP A 148 14.35 -15.89 2.40
C TRP A 148 14.70 -14.90 1.29
N ASP A 149 15.99 -14.56 1.15
CA ASP A 149 16.49 -13.62 0.13
C ASP A 149 17.81 -14.04 -0.53
N GLN A 150 18.34 -15.23 -0.20
CA GLN A 150 19.61 -15.73 -0.71
C GLN A 150 19.41 -16.70 -1.86
N GLY A 151 19.75 -16.27 -3.08
CA GLY A 151 19.73 -17.13 -4.27
C GLY A 151 18.32 -17.52 -4.75
N GLU A 152 17.29 -16.84 -4.26
CA GLU A 152 15.90 -17.09 -4.63
C GLU A 152 15.63 -16.75 -6.11
N LYS A 153 14.65 -17.43 -6.68
CA LYS A 153 14.20 -17.22 -8.05
C LYS A 153 12.69 -17.23 -8.11
N ILE A 154 12.12 -16.29 -8.85
CA ILE A 154 10.68 -16.28 -9.09
C ILE A 154 10.27 -17.54 -9.88
N PRO A 155 9.16 -18.21 -9.51
CA PRO A 155 8.63 -19.33 -10.28
C PRO A 155 8.31 -18.95 -11.73
N ALA A 156 8.15 -19.98 -12.57
CA ALA A 156 7.61 -19.79 -13.91
C ALA A 156 6.19 -19.21 -13.86
N ALA A 157 5.83 -18.39 -14.85
CA ALA A 157 4.61 -17.57 -14.83
C ALA A 157 3.32 -18.40 -14.77
N ASP A 158 3.34 -19.64 -15.26
CA ASP A 158 2.23 -20.59 -15.20
C ASP A 158 1.91 -21.07 -13.78
N LYS A 159 2.88 -21.00 -12.86
CA LYS A 159 2.68 -21.29 -11.43
C LYS A 159 2.18 -20.09 -10.62
N CYS A 160 2.30 -18.89 -11.17
CA CYS A 160 1.92 -17.68 -10.46
C CYS A 160 0.41 -17.47 -10.46
N TYR A 161 -0.12 -17.20 -9.27
CA TYR A 161 -1.52 -16.93 -9.04
C TYR A 161 -1.98 -15.73 -9.86
N LYS A 162 -3.09 -15.90 -10.56
CA LYS A 162 -3.73 -14.85 -11.33
C LYS A 162 -4.71 -14.13 -10.43
N LEU A 163 -4.40 -12.90 -10.06
CA LEU A 163 -5.32 -12.06 -9.31
C LEU A 163 -6.56 -11.80 -10.17
N ASN A 164 -7.74 -12.11 -9.64
CA ASN A 164 -8.99 -11.68 -10.25
C ASN A 164 -9.10 -10.17 -10.04
N THR A 165 -8.84 -9.39 -11.08
CA THR A 165 -8.96 -7.92 -11.06
C THR A 165 -10.41 -7.43 -11.12
N THR A 166 -11.39 -8.32 -10.96
CA THR A 166 -12.83 -8.01 -11.00
C THR A 166 -13.40 -7.49 -9.67
N SER A 167 -12.63 -6.71 -8.94
CA SER A 167 -13.14 -5.96 -7.79
C SER A 167 -12.58 -4.55 -7.86
N THR A 168 -13.41 -3.69 -8.47
CA THR A 168 -13.40 -2.23 -8.44
C THR A 168 -13.11 -1.67 -7.06
#